data_AF-A0A223EEM4-F1
#
_entry.id   AF-A0A223EEM4-F1
#
_cell.length_a   1.000
_cell.length_b   1.000
_cell.length_c   1.000
_cell.angle_alpha   90.00
_cell.angle_beta   90.00
_cell.angle_gamma   90.00
#
_symmetry.space_group_name_H-M   'P 1'
#
loop_
_entity.id
_entity.type
_entity.pdbx_description
1 polymer ?
#
loop_
_entity_poly.entity_id
_entity_poly.type
_entity_poly.pdbx_seq_one_letter_code
_entity_poly.pdbx_strand_id
1 'polypeptide(L)'
;MNQTPLQDGTFGEMEKFYQEMKSYCNQQGIPFYLVKLQSLQDGVVEGYLPGQDGWQTLPLPIPDVFYNRIHSRKVEESHSFKLFKTELEERSKPMFNGRFLSKHHVHELLILEDELLPNLPETILFNEKESFFTFIEKHSVIYFKPVSGSQGRNICRLTQVAGKWKIEQSGHLQDVHFADTDEKLYETLKRFSRKQSFILQKGIPLFETDQRKVDFRILLHRNDQLEWKVSSMVARIGDPGTIVSNIAQGGLMKNGPDFLKEAFDLQDASRIYQKLVRLAKNTAHALVENHDDSFGELGIDLALDTDIHPWIIEVNSKPSKKFQGNYETFRPSVKSIIDFMLALNRENHP
;
A
#
# COMPACT_ATOMS: atom_id res chain seq x y z
N MET A 1 -15.85 4.24 5.83
CA MET A 1 -17.02 4.83 5.17
C MET A 1 -16.50 5.98 4.31
N ASN A 2 -16.32 5.75 3.01
CA ASN A 2 -15.92 6.75 1.99
C ASN A 2 -16.79 6.58 0.72
N GLN A 3 -17.98 5.98 0.84
CA GLN A 3 -18.82 5.66 -0.32
C GLN A 3 -19.89 6.72 -0.60
N THR A 4 -20.08 7.65 0.33
CA THR A 4 -21.03 8.75 0.24
C THR A 4 -20.32 10.02 0.70
N PRO A 5 -20.77 11.20 0.28
CA PRO A 5 -20.29 12.46 0.82
C PRO A 5 -20.45 12.53 2.36
N LEU A 6 -19.55 13.26 3.00
CA LEU A 6 -19.62 13.62 4.41
C LEU A 6 -20.73 14.68 4.64
N GLN A 7 -20.98 15.03 5.90
CA GLN A 7 -21.97 16.06 6.24
C GLN A 7 -21.64 17.44 5.63
N ASP A 8 -20.37 17.71 5.33
CA ASP A 8 -19.93 18.92 4.64
C ASP A 8 -20.10 18.86 3.11
N GLY A 9 -20.67 17.78 2.59
CA GLY A 9 -20.90 17.58 1.15
C GLY A 9 -19.68 17.12 0.36
N THR A 10 -18.53 16.86 0.99
CA THR A 10 -17.29 16.44 0.33
C THR A 10 -16.98 14.96 0.55
N PHE A 11 -16.00 14.41 -0.19
CA PHE A 11 -15.41 13.09 0.10
C PHE A 11 -14.17 13.16 1.02
N GLY A 12 -14.08 14.20 1.87
CA GLY A 12 -12.98 14.38 2.82
C GLY A 12 -11.61 14.45 2.14
N GLU A 13 -10.63 13.67 2.60
CA GLU A 13 -9.25 13.67 2.05
C GLU A 13 -9.18 13.28 0.55
N MET A 14 -10.23 12.65 0.00
CA MET A 14 -10.28 12.25 -1.41
C MET A 14 -10.88 13.31 -2.34
N GLU A 15 -11.51 14.36 -1.79
CA GLU A 15 -12.26 15.36 -2.56
C GLU A 15 -11.41 15.96 -3.69
N LYS A 16 -10.23 16.49 -3.35
CA LYS A 16 -9.31 17.09 -4.33
C LYS A 16 -8.91 16.09 -5.42
N PHE A 17 -8.66 14.84 -5.06
CA PHE A 17 -8.30 13.80 -6.03
C PHE A 17 -9.46 13.52 -6.99
N TYR A 18 -10.70 13.45 -6.52
CA TYR A 18 -11.88 13.24 -7.37
C TYR A 18 -12.16 14.44 -8.29
N GLN A 19 -11.97 15.66 -7.80
CA GLN A 19 -12.09 16.87 -8.62
C GLN A 19 -11.04 16.91 -9.73
N GLU A 20 -9.79 16.53 -9.44
CA GLU A 20 -8.72 16.43 -10.45
C GLU A 20 -9.05 15.36 -11.51
N MET A 21 -9.51 14.17 -11.10
CA MET A 21 -9.94 13.11 -12.02
C MET A 21 -11.07 13.61 -12.93
N LYS A 22 -12.10 14.24 -12.35
CA LYS A 22 -13.23 14.80 -13.11
C LYS A 22 -12.77 15.85 -14.12
N SER A 23 -11.93 16.79 -13.69
CA SER A 23 -11.44 17.88 -14.55
C SER A 23 -10.58 17.34 -15.70
N TYR A 24 -9.72 16.36 -15.44
CA TYR A 24 -8.93 15.71 -16.51
C TYR A 24 -9.83 14.97 -17.50
N CYS A 25 -10.79 14.17 -17.02
CA CYS A 25 -11.74 13.48 -17.89
C CYS A 25 -12.58 14.45 -18.72
N ASN A 26 -13.06 15.56 -18.13
CA ASN A 26 -13.83 16.58 -18.84
C ASN A 26 -13.03 17.22 -19.98
N GLN A 27 -11.72 17.48 -19.79
CA GLN A 27 -10.86 18.02 -20.85
C GLN A 27 -10.70 17.05 -22.04
N GLN A 28 -10.85 15.75 -21.78
CA GLN A 28 -10.77 14.69 -22.78
C GLN A 28 -12.14 14.27 -23.34
N GLY A 29 -13.24 14.92 -22.92
CA GLY A 29 -14.60 14.54 -23.30
C GLY A 29 -15.08 13.21 -22.71
N ILE A 30 -14.45 12.75 -21.62
CA ILE A 30 -14.75 11.46 -20.97
C ILE A 30 -15.73 11.70 -19.81
N PRO A 31 -16.89 11.02 -19.78
CA PRO A 31 -17.76 11.02 -18.61
C PRO A 31 -17.05 10.39 -17.40
N PHE A 32 -16.98 11.13 -16.29
CA PHE A 32 -16.49 10.65 -15.00
C PHE A 32 -17.50 10.98 -13.91
N TYR A 33 -17.78 9.99 -13.06
CA TYR A 33 -18.63 10.07 -11.87
C TYR A 33 -18.21 8.98 -10.87
N LEU A 34 -18.55 9.19 -9.60
CA LEU A 34 -18.27 8.22 -8.54
C LEU A 34 -19.47 7.29 -8.38
N VAL A 35 -19.22 6.03 -8.06
CA VAL A 35 -20.28 5.02 -7.88
C VAL A 35 -20.14 4.40 -6.50
N LYS A 36 -21.21 4.42 -5.69
CA LYS A 36 -21.25 3.65 -4.43
C LYS A 36 -21.45 2.17 -4.73
N LEU A 37 -21.06 1.31 -3.80
CA LEU A 37 -21.33 -0.12 -3.92
C LEU A 37 -22.84 -0.37 -3.94
N GLN A 38 -23.33 -0.95 -5.04
CA GLN A 38 -24.73 -1.25 -5.31
C GLN A 38 -24.83 -2.42 -6.30
N SER A 39 -26.02 -2.97 -6.50
CA SER A 39 -26.25 -3.94 -7.58
C SER A 39 -26.38 -3.21 -8.93
N LEU A 40 -25.98 -3.90 -10.00
CA LEU A 40 -26.02 -3.45 -11.39
C LEU A 40 -27.18 -4.07 -12.18
N GLN A 41 -28.14 -4.71 -11.51
CA GLN A 41 -29.25 -5.41 -12.17
C GLN A 41 -30.21 -4.46 -12.90
N ASP A 42 -30.42 -3.25 -12.37
CA ASP A 42 -31.35 -2.25 -12.92
C ASP A 42 -30.85 -1.58 -14.21
N GLY A 43 -29.64 -1.90 -14.69
CA GLY A 43 -29.05 -1.33 -15.91
C GLY A 43 -28.59 0.13 -15.78
N VAL A 44 -28.83 0.75 -14.63
CA VAL A 44 -28.37 2.09 -14.24
C VAL A 44 -27.69 2.02 -12.88
N VAL A 45 -26.84 3.00 -12.59
CA VAL A 45 -26.19 3.16 -11.29
C VAL A 45 -26.58 4.48 -10.66
N GLU A 46 -26.73 4.50 -9.35
CA GLU A 46 -26.75 5.74 -8.59
C GLU A 46 -25.30 6.28 -8.51
N GLY A 47 -25.00 7.34 -9.27
CA GLY A 47 -23.67 7.94 -9.31
C GLY A 47 -23.65 9.38 -8.78
N TYR A 48 -22.48 9.79 -8.30
CA TYR A 48 -22.23 11.14 -7.80
C TYR A 48 -21.48 11.97 -8.84
N LEU A 49 -22.03 13.15 -9.14
CA LEU A 49 -21.42 14.18 -9.98
C LEU A 49 -21.23 15.47 -9.16
N PRO A 50 -20.15 16.23 -9.36
CA PRO A 50 -19.99 17.50 -8.69
C PRO A 50 -20.99 18.53 -9.25
N GLY A 51 -21.74 19.19 -8.36
CA GLY A 51 -22.67 20.27 -8.66
C GLY A 51 -22.30 21.57 -7.92
N GLN A 52 -23.15 22.60 -8.03
CA GLN A 52 -22.92 23.91 -7.41
C GLN A 52 -22.91 23.86 -5.87
N ASP A 53 -23.72 22.98 -5.27
CA ASP A 53 -23.88 22.83 -3.82
C ASP A 53 -23.28 21.50 -3.30
N GLY A 54 -22.22 21.02 -3.95
CA GLY A 54 -21.57 19.74 -3.62
C GLY A 54 -21.99 18.59 -4.54
N TRP A 55 -21.71 17.35 -4.12
CA TRP A 55 -21.95 16.18 -4.97
C TRP A 55 -23.43 15.82 -5.04
N GLN A 56 -23.96 15.81 -6.26
CA GLN A 56 -25.34 15.44 -6.55
C GLN A 56 -25.43 13.97 -6.97
N THR A 57 -26.48 13.33 -6.50
CA THR A 57 -26.81 11.95 -6.84
C THR A 57 -27.72 11.91 -8.07
N LEU A 58 -27.33 11.15 -9.10
CA LEU A 58 -28.10 11.01 -10.34
C LEU A 58 -28.12 9.54 -10.82
N PRO A 59 -29.20 9.10 -11.49
CA PRO A 59 -29.20 7.84 -12.23
C PRO A 59 -28.32 8.00 -13.48
N LEU A 60 -27.28 7.18 -13.59
CA LEU A 60 -26.28 7.23 -14.65
C LEU A 60 -26.13 5.85 -15.30
N PRO A 61 -25.62 5.77 -16.55
CA PRO A 61 -25.31 4.47 -17.16
C PRO A 61 -24.26 3.72 -16.34
N ILE A 62 -24.18 2.40 -16.51
CA ILE A 62 -23.08 1.60 -15.93
C ILE A 62 -21.76 2.02 -16.62
N PRO A 63 -20.73 2.46 -15.87
CA PRO A 63 -19.42 2.80 -16.44
C PRO A 63 -18.80 1.66 -17.25
N ASP A 64 -17.99 2.04 -18.24
CA ASP A 64 -17.23 1.05 -19.02
C ASP A 64 -16.05 0.46 -18.25
N VAL A 65 -15.44 1.22 -17.33
CA VAL A 65 -14.32 0.76 -16.51
C VAL A 65 -14.49 1.25 -15.08
N PHE A 66 -14.21 0.38 -14.11
CA PHE A 66 -14.29 0.68 -12.69
C PHE A 66 -12.90 0.77 -12.05
N TYR A 67 -12.64 1.90 -11.38
CA TYR A 67 -11.49 2.05 -10.49
C TYR A 67 -11.91 1.80 -9.04
N ASN A 68 -11.51 0.68 -8.45
CA ASN A 68 -11.89 0.39 -7.07
C ASN A 68 -11.09 1.26 -6.07
N ARG A 69 -11.79 2.19 -5.41
CA ARG A 69 -11.30 3.03 -4.31
C ARG A 69 -12.02 2.83 -2.97
N ILE A 70 -12.61 1.67 -2.74
CA ILE A 70 -13.16 1.32 -1.44
C ILE A 70 -12.03 1.19 -0.41
N HIS A 71 -11.99 2.13 0.54
CA HIS A 71 -10.95 2.19 1.58
C HIS A 71 -11.23 1.30 2.81
N SER A 72 -12.02 0.24 2.64
CA SER A 72 -12.43 -0.63 3.75
C SER A 72 -12.33 -2.10 3.35
N ARG A 73 -11.38 -2.83 3.97
CA ARG A 73 -11.24 -4.28 3.82
C ARG A 73 -12.56 -5.01 4.13
N LYS A 74 -13.23 -4.62 5.23
CA LYS A 74 -14.53 -5.18 5.62
C LYS A 74 -15.60 -5.05 4.52
N VAL A 75 -15.61 -3.93 3.79
CA VAL A 75 -16.55 -3.74 2.68
C VAL A 75 -16.16 -4.63 1.51
N GLU A 76 -14.87 -4.72 1.15
CA GLU A 76 -14.44 -5.59 0.04
C GLU A 76 -14.60 -7.09 0.36
N GLU A 77 -14.65 -7.46 1.63
CA GLU A 77 -14.93 -8.82 2.09
C GLU A 77 -16.43 -9.12 2.18
N SER A 78 -17.31 -8.12 2.00
CA SER A 78 -18.75 -8.28 2.13
C SER A 78 -19.34 -9.13 1.00
N HIS A 79 -20.49 -9.74 1.27
CA HIS A 79 -21.25 -10.44 0.23
C HIS A 79 -21.68 -9.51 -0.91
N SER A 80 -22.08 -8.28 -0.60
CA SER A 80 -22.47 -7.28 -1.62
C SER A 80 -21.33 -6.92 -2.57
N PHE A 81 -20.09 -6.83 -2.09
CA PHE A 81 -18.95 -6.58 -2.97
C PHE A 81 -18.64 -7.78 -3.87
N LYS A 82 -18.76 -9.00 -3.34
CA LYS A 82 -18.61 -10.22 -4.15
C LYS A 82 -19.65 -10.29 -5.27
N LEU A 83 -20.92 -10.02 -4.96
CA LEU A 83 -21.99 -9.94 -5.96
C LEU A 83 -21.71 -8.86 -7.02
N PHE A 84 -21.31 -7.66 -6.58
CA PHE A 84 -20.94 -6.57 -7.50
C PHE A 84 -19.82 -6.98 -8.46
N LYS A 85 -18.79 -7.69 -7.98
CA LYS A 85 -17.72 -8.21 -8.87
C LYS A 85 -18.26 -9.22 -9.89
N THR A 86 -19.11 -10.15 -9.46
CA THR A 86 -19.75 -11.11 -10.37
C THR A 86 -20.59 -10.41 -11.43
N GLU A 87 -21.39 -9.40 -11.05
CA GLU A 87 -22.20 -8.61 -12.00
C GLU A 87 -21.33 -7.82 -12.99
N LEU A 88 -20.15 -7.35 -12.59
CA LEU A 88 -19.18 -6.71 -13.48
C LEU A 88 -18.60 -7.71 -14.49
N GLU A 89 -18.21 -8.91 -14.04
CA GLU A 89 -17.69 -9.99 -14.87
C GLU A 89 -18.73 -10.43 -15.91
N GLU A 90 -19.97 -10.67 -15.48
CA GLU A 90 -21.10 -11.02 -16.36
C GLU A 90 -21.39 -9.95 -17.42
N ARG A 91 -21.06 -8.69 -17.14
CA ARG A 91 -21.25 -7.56 -18.04
C ARG A 91 -20.00 -7.19 -18.84
N SER A 92 -18.89 -7.94 -18.67
CA SER A 92 -17.59 -7.62 -19.27
C SER A 92 -17.14 -6.18 -18.97
N LYS A 93 -17.39 -5.72 -17.73
CA LYS A 93 -16.97 -4.39 -17.25
C LYS A 93 -15.69 -4.55 -16.41
N PRO A 94 -14.51 -4.19 -16.93
CA PRO A 94 -13.26 -4.35 -16.19
C PRO A 94 -13.24 -3.49 -14.91
N MET A 95 -12.71 -4.08 -13.85
CA MET A 95 -12.35 -3.37 -12.63
C MET A 95 -10.90 -3.64 -12.29
N PHE A 96 -10.17 -2.59 -11.88
CA PHE A 96 -8.80 -2.72 -11.42
C PHE A 96 -8.62 -2.28 -9.97
N ASN A 97 -7.55 -2.77 -9.34
CA ASN A 97 -7.28 -2.66 -7.91
C ASN A 97 -8.41 -3.28 -7.07
N GLY A 98 -8.95 -4.41 -7.54
CA GLY A 98 -10.16 -5.07 -7.01
C GLY A 98 -10.12 -5.51 -5.56
N ARG A 99 -8.94 -5.60 -4.92
CA ARG A 99 -8.79 -6.01 -3.52
C ARG A 99 -7.67 -5.30 -2.78
N PHE A 100 -7.63 -5.44 -1.46
CA PHE A 100 -6.44 -5.14 -0.66
C PHE A 100 -5.44 -6.29 -0.69
N LEU A 101 -4.16 -5.95 -0.64
CA LEU A 101 -3.08 -6.92 -0.44
C LEU A 101 -2.87 -7.19 1.06
N SER A 102 -2.53 -8.43 1.41
CA SER A 102 -2.08 -8.80 2.76
C SER A 102 -0.57 -9.01 2.76
N LYS A 103 0.11 -8.70 3.86
CA LYS A 103 1.58 -8.82 3.93
C LYS A 103 2.06 -10.26 3.72
N HIS A 104 1.35 -11.22 4.31
CA HIS A 104 1.66 -12.63 4.19
C HIS A 104 1.49 -13.11 2.75
N HIS A 105 0.33 -12.83 2.14
CA HIS A 105 0.05 -13.28 0.78
C HIS A 105 1.02 -12.65 -0.23
N VAL A 106 1.34 -11.36 -0.08
CA VAL A 106 2.37 -10.73 -0.91
C VAL A 106 3.71 -11.43 -0.72
N HIS A 107 4.12 -11.71 0.52
CA HIS A 107 5.37 -12.43 0.77
C HIS A 107 5.38 -13.82 0.11
N GLU A 108 4.31 -14.61 0.26
CA GLU A 108 4.16 -15.94 -0.35
C GLU A 108 4.27 -15.91 -1.88
N LEU A 109 3.77 -14.86 -2.53
CA LEU A 109 3.91 -14.70 -3.98
C LEU A 109 5.35 -14.33 -4.35
N LEU A 110 5.94 -13.37 -3.65
CA LEU A 110 7.27 -12.84 -4.01
C LEU A 110 8.40 -13.84 -3.72
N ILE A 111 8.23 -14.79 -2.78
CA ILE A 111 9.24 -15.83 -2.54
C ILE A 111 9.31 -16.88 -3.67
N LEU A 112 8.32 -16.91 -4.57
CA LEU A 112 8.36 -17.77 -5.76
C LEU A 112 9.27 -17.19 -6.86
N GLU A 113 9.68 -15.94 -6.71
CA GLU A 113 10.52 -15.22 -7.66
C GLU A 113 11.97 -15.20 -7.19
N ASP A 114 12.80 -16.05 -7.79
CA ASP A 114 14.23 -16.19 -7.44
C ASP A 114 14.97 -14.85 -7.47
N GLU A 115 14.61 -13.95 -8.39
CA GLU A 115 15.22 -12.62 -8.51
C GLU A 115 14.88 -11.70 -7.32
N LEU A 116 13.77 -11.94 -6.61
CA LEU A 116 13.30 -11.10 -5.50
C LEU A 116 13.69 -11.65 -4.12
N LEU A 117 13.98 -12.95 -4.02
CA LEU A 117 14.37 -13.60 -2.76
C LEU A 117 15.44 -12.84 -1.96
N PRO A 118 16.53 -12.32 -2.57
CA PRO A 118 17.55 -11.58 -1.83
C PRO A 118 17.05 -10.28 -1.21
N ASN A 119 15.93 -9.73 -1.69
CA ASN A 119 15.35 -8.46 -1.26
C ASN A 119 14.17 -8.64 -0.28
N LEU A 120 13.86 -9.88 0.13
CA LEU A 120 12.76 -10.18 1.03
C LEU A 120 13.27 -10.57 2.43
N PRO A 121 12.85 -9.87 3.49
CA PRO A 121 13.17 -10.30 4.84
C PRO A 121 12.46 -11.63 5.14
N GLU A 122 13.19 -12.56 5.75
CA GLU A 122 12.62 -13.81 6.23
C GLU A 122 11.38 -13.55 7.09
N THR A 123 10.27 -14.20 6.73
CA THR A 123 8.96 -13.95 7.32
C THR A 123 8.23 -15.27 7.49
N ILE A 124 7.62 -15.48 8.66
CA ILE A 124 6.73 -16.62 8.92
C ILE A 124 5.38 -16.16 9.47
N LEU A 125 4.34 -16.96 9.27
CA LEU A 125 3.07 -16.78 9.96
C LEU A 125 3.22 -17.12 11.45
N PHE A 126 2.59 -16.35 12.32
CA PHE A 126 2.50 -16.67 13.73
C PHE A 126 1.29 -17.57 13.99
N ASN A 127 1.48 -18.87 13.78
CA ASN A 127 0.44 -19.91 13.95
C ASN A 127 0.93 -21.11 14.78
N GLU A 128 2.14 -21.58 14.51
CA GLU A 128 2.73 -22.77 15.13
C GLU A 128 3.79 -22.38 16.17
N LYS A 129 3.71 -23.01 17.33
CA LYS A 129 4.58 -22.70 18.47
C LYS A 129 6.05 -23.07 18.20
N GLU A 130 6.28 -24.19 17.54
CA GLU A 130 7.63 -24.69 17.18
C GLU A 130 8.31 -23.78 16.15
N SER A 131 7.56 -23.40 15.10
CA SER A 131 8.01 -22.43 14.09
C SER A 131 8.34 -21.07 14.71
N PHE A 132 7.56 -20.62 15.69
CA PHE A 132 7.88 -19.43 16.48
C PHE A 132 9.22 -19.55 17.21
N PHE A 133 9.45 -20.63 17.97
CA PHE A 133 10.69 -20.81 18.74
C PHE A 133 11.92 -20.86 17.83
N THR A 134 11.84 -21.63 16.75
CA THR A 134 12.90 -21.72 15.74
C THR A 134 13.24 -20.35 15.15
N PHE A 135 12.22 -19.53 14.88
CA PHE A 135 12.40 -18.21 14.29
C PHE A 135 13.05 -17.22 15.27
N ILE A 136 12.65 -17.23 16.55
CA ILE A 136 13.23 -16.32 17.55
C ILE A 136 14.66 -16.69 17.96
N GLU A 137 15.03 -17.96 17.86
CA GLU A 137 16.40 -18.42 18.07
C GLU A 137 17.33 -17.93 16.95
N LYS A 138 16.83 -17.92 15.71
CA LYS A 138 17.58 -17.50 14.52
C LYS A 138 17.82 -16.00 14.41
N HIS A 139 16.97 -15.16 15.02
CA HIS A 139 16.96 -13.72 14.77
C HIS A 139 16.98 -12.87 16.05
N SER A 140 17.93 -11.94 16.12
CA SER A 140 18.11 -11.04 17.27
C SER A 140 17.15 -9.84 17.31
N VAL A 141 16.64 -9.43 16.15
CA VAL A 141 15.65 -8.36 16.02
C VAL A 141 14.50 -8.88 15.17
N ILE A 142 13.29 -8.83 15.71
CA ILE A 142 12.10 -9.36 15.06
C ILE A 142 10.98 -8.34 15.14
N TYR A 143 10.24 -8.19 14.06
CA TYR A 143 9.00 -7.45 14.06
C TYR A 143 7.81 -8.39 14.03
N PHE A 144 6.93 -8.23 15.01
CA PHE A 144 5.63 -8.87 15.07
C PHE A 144 4.58 -7.91 14.50
N LYS A 145 4.00 -8.25 13.34
CA LYS A 145 3.13 -7.35 12.57
C LYS A 145 1.82 -8.05 12.23
N PRO A 146 0.67 -7.36 12.21
CA PRO A 146 -0.57 -7.95 11.73
C PRO A 146 -0.46 -8.27 10.23
N VAL A 147 -1.00 -9.42 9.80
CA VAL A 147 -1.06 -9.83 8.38
C VAL A 147 -1.77 -8.77 7.53
N SER A 148 -2.87 -8.26 8.08
CA SER A 148 -3.69 -7.20 7.50
C SER A 148 -3.74 -6.02 8.47
N GLY A 149 -3.32 -4.86 7.99
CA GLY A 149 -3.25 -3.63 8.78
C GLY A 149 -2.82 -2.46 7.91
N SER A 150 -2.81 -1.26 8.46
CA SER A 150 -2.33 -0.06 7.77
C SER A 150 -1.64 0.88 8.76
N GLN A 151 -0.87 1.84 8.24
CA GLN A 151 -0.27 2.93 9.00
C GLN A 151 0.66 2.49 10.14
N GLY A 152 1.31 1.33 10.02
CA GLY A 152 2.31 0.88 10.99
C GLY A 152 1.79 0.72 12.43
N ARG A 153 0.48 0.49 12.60
CA ARG A 153 -0.15 0.28 13.92
C ARG A 153 -0.08 -1.18 14.35
N ASN A 154 -0.13 -1.41 15.66
CA ASN A 154 -0.08 -2.73 16.30
C ASN A 154 1.17 -3.54 15.89
N ILE A 155 2.30 -2.87 15.70
CA ILE A 155 3.58 -3.51 15.42
C ILE A 155 4.37 -3.56 16.72
N CYS A 156 4.91 -4.74 17.03
CA CYS A 156 5.87 -4.91 18.12
C CYS A 156 7.26 -5.15 17.55
N ARG A 157 8.27 -4.46 18.07
CA ARG A 157 9.68 -4.80 17.88
C ARG A 157 10.15 -5.63 19.07
N LEU A 158 10.74 -6.77 18.78
CA LEU A 158 11.23 -7.74 19.76
C LEU A 158 12.76 -7.74 19.67
N THR A 159 13.42 -7.56 20.82
CA THR A 159 14.88 -7.63 20.94
C THR A 159 15.29 -8.29 22.24
N GLN A 160 16.43 -8.97 22.26
CA GLN A 160 16.99 -9.51 23.50
C GLN A 160 17.86 -8.46 24.21
N VAL A 161 17.63 -8.27 25.51
CA VAL A 161 18.40 -7.38 26.39
C VAL A 161 18.60 -8.07 27.74
N ALA A 162 19.86 -8.29 28.13
CA ALA A 162 20.24 -8.91 29.41
C ALA A 162 19.51 -10.23 29.71
N GLY A 163 19.39 -11.11 28.70
CA GLY A 163 18.74 -12.42 28.83
C GLY A 163 17.20 -12.38 28.87
N LYS A 164 16.59 -11.22 28.60
CA LYS A 164 15.13 -11.04 28.52
C LYS A 164 14.73 -10.50 27.16
N TRP A 165 13.47 -10.71 26.78
CA TRP A 165 12.90 -10.08 25.59
C TRP A 165 12.29 -8.73 25.92
N LYS A 166 12.80 -7.67 25.28
CA LYS A 166 12.19 -6.34 25.23
C LYS A 166 11.18 -6.30 24.08
N ILE A 167 9.96 -5.88 24.39
CA ILE A 167 8.83 -5.75 23.46
C ILE A 167 8.46 -4.26 23.39
N GLU A 168 8.68 -3.64 22.24
CA GLU A 168 8.38 -2.22 22.00
C GLU A 168 7.20 -2.09 21.04
N GLN A 169 6.14 -1.39 21.42
CA GLN A 169 4.94 -1.24 20.59
C GLN A 169 4.90 0.10 19.84
N SER A 170 4.35 0.10 18.62
CA SER A 170 4.10 1.31 17.82
C SER A 170 2.87 2.10 18.29
N GLY A 171 2.95 3.43 18.39
CA GLY A 171 1.77 4.33 18.35
C GLY A 171 1.30 4.98 19.66
N HIS A 172 1.80 4.58 20.82
CA HIS A 172 1.62 5.29 22.10
C HIS A 172 2.99 5.44 22.78
N LEU A 173 3.11 6.35 23.76
CA LEU A 173 4.28 6.45 24.68
C LEU A 173 4.82 5.04 24.88
N GLN A 174 6.06 4.80 24.44
CA GLN A 174 6.63 3.47 24.22
C GLN A 174 6.35 2.54 25.40
N ASP A 175 5.27 1.77 25.34
CA ASP A 175 4.99 0.73 26.32
C ASP A 175 6.00 -0.37 26.07
N VAL A 176 7.07 -0.32 26.86
CA VAL A 176 8.11 -1.33 26.86
C VAL A 176 7.70 -2.42 27.84
N HIS A 177 7.45 -3.61 27.30
CA HIS A 177 7.23 -4.80 28.10
C HIS A 177 8.45 -5.69 28.07
N PHE A 178 8.63 -6.48 29.12
CA PHE A 178 9.67 -7.51 29.19
C PHE A 178 9.04 -8.88 29.36
N ALA A 179 9.60 -9.87 28.66
CA ALA A 179 9.32 -11.28 28.89
C ALA A 179 10.62 -11.99 29.28
N ASP A 180 10.59 -12.67 30.43
CA ASP A 180 11.78 -13.31 31.01
C ASP A 180 12.18 -14.62 30.31
N THR A 181 11.25 -15.24 29.58
CA THR A 181 11.49 -16.49 28.83
C THR A 181 10.80 -16.45 27.46
N ASP A 182 11.23 -17.35 26.58
CA ASP A 182 10.66 -17.52 25.25
C ASP A 182 9.17 -17.93 25.32
N GLU A 183 8.78 -18.79 26.28
CA GLU A 183 7.38 -19.15 26.51
C GLU A 183 6.56 -17.94 26.95
N LYS A 184 7.13 -17.10 27.83
CA LYS A 184 6.44 -15.90 28.29
C LYS A 184 6.26 -14.90 27.15
N LEU A 185 7.23 -14.81 26.24
CA LEU A 185 7.11 -14.01 25.02
C LEU A 185 5.97 -14.54 24.16
N TYR A 186 5.96 -15.84 23.85
CA TYR A 186 4.91 -16.48 23.04
C TYR A 186 3.51 -16.20 23.59
N GLU A 187 3.28 -16.43 24.88
CA GLU A 187 1.97 -16.19 25.52
C GLU A 187 1.60 -14.69 25.56
N THR A 188 2.59 -13.80 25.61
CA THR A 188 2.35 -12.35 25.53
C THR A 188 1.91 -11.95 24.13
N LEU A 189 2.60 -12.43 23.09
CA LEU A 189 2.25 -12.15 21.70
C LEU A 189 0.92 -12.79 21.30
N LYS A 190 0.61 -14.00 21.77
CA LYS A 190 -0.68 -14.67 21.57
C LYS A 190 -1.85 -13.90 22.17
N ARG A 191 -1.67 -13.33 23.38
CA ARG A 191 -2.68 -12.45 23.99
C ARG A 191 -2.79 -11.12 23.26
N PHE A 192 -1.69 -10.58 22.75
CA PHE A 192 -1.66 -9.36 21.95
C PHE A 192 -2.40 -9.52 20.63
N SER A 193 -2.15 -10.62 19.89
CA SER A 193 -2.77 -10.88 18.59
C SER A 193 -4.26 -11.23 18.69
N ARG A 194 -4.72 -11.74 19.84
CA ARG A 194 -6.12 -12.14 20.08
C ARG A 194 -6.62 -13.10 18.99
N LYS A 195 -7.57 -12.65 18.15
CA LYS A 195 -8.13 -13.43 17.02
C LYS A 195 -7.61 -12.96 15.66
N GLN A 196 -6.67 -12.03 15.63
CA GLN A 196 -6.10 -11.49 14.40
C GLN A 196 -4.84 -12.27 14.02
N SER A 197 -4.65 -12.53 12.73
CA SER A 197 -3.46 -13.17 12.21
C SER A 197 -2.27 -12.20 12.18
N PHE A 198 -1.11 -12.68 12.59
CA PHE A 198 0.15 -11.93 12.64
C PHE A 198 1.27 -12.70 11.93
N ILE A 199 2.30 -11.96 11.53
CA ILE A 199 3.57 -12.49 11.01
C ILE A 199 4.71 -12.13 11.97
N LEU A 200 5.73 -12.98 11.99
CA LEU A 200 7.06 -12.63 12.47
C LEU A 200 7.93 -12.33 11.26
N GLN A 201 8.66 -11.22 11.30
CA GLN A 201 9.55 -10.82 10.22
C GLN A 201 10.90 -10.41 10.78
N LYS A 202 11.98 -10.88 10.15
CA LYS A 202 13.35 -10.51 10.50
C LYS A 202 13.51 -8.98 10.46
N GLY A 203 14.12 -8.43 11.50
CA GLY A 203 14.52 -7.03 11.54
C GLY A 203 15.65 -6.73 10.57
N ILE A 204 15.50 -5.66 9.80
CA ILE A 204 16.54 -5.15 8.90
C ILE A 204 17.23 -3.98 9.61
N PRO A 205 18.58 -3.93 9.63
CA PRO A 205 19.32 -2.75 10.09
C PRO A 205 19.20 -1.66 9.03
N LEU A 206 18.14 -0.85 9.11
CA LEU A 206 17.83 0.15 8.09
C LEU A 206 18.88 1.25 8.04
N PHE A 207 19.11 1.78 6.84
CA PHE A 207 19.82 3.03 6.62
C PHE A 207 19.14 4.18 7.37
N GLU A 208 19.96 5.01 8.02
CA GLU A 208 19.50 6.16 8.80
C GLU A 208 20.21 7.44 8.35
N THR A 209 19.47 8.54 8.40
CA THR A 209 20.00 9.90 8.22
C THR A 209 19.66 10.70 9.47
N ASP A 210 20.64 11.33 10.12
CA ASP A 210 20.47 12.01 11.41
C ASP A 210 19.75 11.13 12.46
N GLN A 211 20.11 9.84 12.56
CA GLN A 211 19.48 8.85 13.46
C GLN A 211 17.98 8.61 13.20
N ARG A 212 17.54 8.89 11.97
CA ARG A 212 16.17 8.67 11.50
C ARG A 212 16.16 7.65 10.39
N LYS A 213 15.36 6.60 10.58
CA LYS A 213 15.14 5.55 9.58
C LYS A 213 14.52 6.13 8.33
N VAL A 214 15.01 5.69 7.18
CA VAL A 214 14.51 6.10 5.88
C VAL A 214 13.96 4.91 5.12
N ASP A 215 12.77 5.11 4.53
CA ASP A 215 12.24 4.22 3.52
C ASP A 215 11.76 5.03 2.30
N PHE A 216 11.54 4.35 1.18
CA PHE A 216 11.13 4.93 -0.09
C PHE A 216 9.77 4.37 -0.49
N ARG A 217 8.78 5.26 -0.63
CA ARG A 217 7.50 4.93 -1.27
C ARG A 217 7.63 5.20 -2.76
N ILE A 218 7.55 4.15 -3.56
CA ILE A 218 7.51 4.22 -5.02
C ILE A 218 6.07 3.97 -5.47
N LEU A 219 5.50 4.94 -6.17
CA LEU A 219 4.19 4.80 -6.81
C LEU A 219 4.39 4.34 -8.24
N LEU A 220 3.76 3.23 -8.56
CA LEU A 220 3.70 2.65 -9.89
C LEU A 220 2.29 2.76 -10.43
N HIS A 221 2.19 3.11 -11.71
CA HIS A 221 0.95 3.06 -12.48
C HIS A 221 1.19 2.35 -13.79
N ARG A 222 0.21 1.57 -14.25
CA ARG A 222 0.24 1.06 -15.62
C ARG A 222 -0.07 2.22 -16.57
N ASN A 223 0.66 2.29 -17.69
CA ASN A 223 0.38 3.25 -18.75
C ASN A 223 -0.67 2.71 -19.73
N ASP A 224 -0.89 3.45 -20.80
CA ASP A 224 -1.77 3.12 -21.92
C ASP A 224 -1.29 1.92 -22.77
N GLN A 225 -0.02 1.53 -22.63
CA GLN A 225 0.55 0.28 -23.15
C GLN A 225 0.54 -0.86 -22.10
N LEU A 226 -0.13 -0.64 -20.96
CA LEU A 226 -0.26 -1.62 -19.89
C LEU A 226 1.06 -2.02 -19.19
N GLU A 227 2.08 -1.16 -19.29
CA GLU A 227 3.40 -1.32 -18.67
C GLU A 227 3.52 -0.52 -17.37
N TRP A 228 4.24 -1.04 -16.39
CA TRP A 228 4.51 -0.35 -15.13
C TRP A 228 5.49 0.82 -15.30
N LYS A 229 5.03 2.03 -14.96
CA LYS A 229 5.83 3.26 -14.86
C LYS A 229 5.85 3.82 -13.45
N VAL A 230 7.01 4.32 -13.05
CA VAL A 230 7.16 5.06 -11.78
C VAL A 230 6.60 6.47 -11.97
N SER A 231 5.54 6.80 -11.26
CA SER A 231 4.93 8.13 -11.28
C SER A 231 5.45 9.03 -10.16
N SER A 232 5.97 8.44 -9.08
CA SER A 232 6.57 9.17 -7.97
C SER A 232 7.48 8.25 -7.16
N MET A 233 8.55 8.84 -6.61
CA MET A 233 9.35 8.24 -5.56
C MET A 233 9.55 9.31 -4.48
N VAL A 234 9.17 8.97 -3.24
CA VAL A 234 9.40 9.85 -2.09
C VAL A 234 10.18 9.12 -1.02
N ALA A 235 11.15 9.79 -0.44
CA ALA A 235 11.83 9.35 0.77
C ALA A 235 11.00 9.77 1.99
N ARG A 236 10.76 8.81 2.88
CA ARG A 236 10.02 8.96 4.13
C ARG A 236 10.99 8.81 5.28
N ILE A 237 11.19 9.89 6.02
CA ILE A 237 12.16 9.98 7.11
C ILE A 237 11.36 9.93 8.42
N GLY A 238 11.50 8.85 9.19
CA GLY A 238 10.80 8.67 10.46
C GLY A 238 11.29 9.63 11.55
N ASP A 239 10.57 9.70 12.66
CA ASP A 239 11.03 10.45 13.83
C ASP A 239 12.12 9.68 14.58
N PRO A 240 13.07 10.38 15.24
CA PRO A 240 14.10 9.75 16.04
C PRO A 240 13.51 8.79 17.09
N GLY A 241 14.14 7.62 17.24
CA GLY A 241 13.73 6.63 18.25
C GLY A 241 12.43 5.87 17.94
N THR A 242 11.81 6.08 16.78
CA THR A 242 10.63 5.30 16.37
C THR A 242 11.02 3.92 15.82
N ILE A 243 10.19 2.91 16.10
CA ILE A 243 10.42 1.56 15.58
C ILE A 243 10.03 1.42 14.09
N VAL A 244 9.22 2.34 13.56
CA VAL A 244 8.73 2.38 12.17
C VAL A 244 8.98 3.75 11.54
N SER A 245 9.40 3.79 10.28
CA SER A 245 9.64 5.01 9.48
C SER A 245 8.36 5.67 8.95
N ASN A 246 7.23 5.53 9.64
CA ASN A 246 5.93 5.91 9.09
C ASN A 246 5.61 7.40 9.25
N ILE A 247 5.45 8.11 8.13
CA ILE A 247 5.01 9.52 8.06
C ILE A 247 3.72 9.78 8.83
N ALA A 248 2.79 8.81 8.89
CA ALA A 248 1.55 8.99 9.64
C ALA A 248 1.77 9.22 11.15
N GLN A 249 3.00 9.04 11.65
CA GLN A 249 3.38 9.29 13.04
C GLN A 249 4.21 10.57 13.25
N GLY A 250 4.45 11.39 12.22
CA GLY A 250 5.15 12.69 12.36
C GLY A 250 6.36 12.90 11.45
N GLY A 251 6.78 11.88 10.71
CA GLY A 251 7.95 11.92 9.85
C GLY A 251 7.91 12.91 8.68
N LEU A 252 9.08 13.22 8.13
CA LEU A 252 9.29 14.14 7.02
C LEU A 252 9.25 13.41 5.66
N MET A 253 8.73 14.08 4.62
CA MET A 253 8.73 13.58 3.24
C MET A 253 9.65 14.43 2.36
N LYS A 254 10.49 13.78 1.55
CA LYS A 254 11.31 14.42 0.51
C LYS A 254 11.09 13.75 -0.84
N ASN A 255 11.37 14.49 -1.92
CA ASN A 255 11.52 13.87 -3.24
C ASN A 255 12.65 12.82 -3.18
N GLY A 256 12.40 11.61 -3.67
CA GLY A 256 13.33 10.49 -3.55
C GLY A 256 14.67 10.73 -4.26
N PRO A 257 14.68 11.08 -5.56
CA PRO A 257 15.90 11.48 -6.27
C PRO A 257 16.70 12.58 -5.58
N ASP A 258 16.04 13.63 -5.09
CA ASP A 258 16.74 14.74 -4.42
C ASP A 258 17.33 14.27 -3.08
N PHE A 259 16.59 13.49 -2.29
CA PHE A 259 17.09 12.88 -1.08
C PHE A 259 18.32 11.99 -1.33
N LEU A 260 18.30 11.17 -2.38
CA LEU A 260 19.43 10.30 -2.72
C LEU A 260 20.68 11.11 -3.06
N LYS A 261 20.55 12.24 -3.76
CA LYS A 261 21.68 13.14 -4.08
C LYS A 261 22.21 13.90 -2.86
N GLU A 262 21.36 14.14 -1.86
CA GLU A 262 21.77 14.72 -0.57
C GLU A 262 22.51 13.69 0.29
N ALA A 263 22.06 12.43 0.28
CA ALA A 263 22.56 11.38 1.16
C ALA A 263 23.78 10.62 0.62
N PHE A 264 23.98 10.59 -0.69
CA PHE A 264 25.04 9.83 -1.37
C PHE A 264 25.72 10.69 -2.44
N ASP A 265 26.92 10.28 -2.89
CA ASP A 265 27.53 10.89 -4.06
C ASP A 265 26.66 10.69 -5.32
N LEU A 266 26.89 11.50 -6.36
CA LEU A 266 26.04 11.51 -7.55
C LEU A 266 25.97 10.15 -8.27
N GLN A 267 27.08 9.39 -8.28
CA GLN A 267 27.14 8.11 -8.97
C GLN A 267 26.34 7.06 -8.20
N ASP A 268 26.52 7.00 -6.88
CA ASP A 268 25.79 6.11 -6.00
C ASP A 268 24.31 6.46 -5.91
N ALA A 269 23.96 7.75 -5.81
CA ALA A 269 22.57 8.20 -5.85
C ALA A 269 21.85 7.70 -7.12
N SER A 270 22.48 7.83 -8.28
CA SER A 270 21.93 7.34 -9.56
C SER A 270 21.81 5.81 -9.58
N ARG A 271 22.83 5.10 -9.09
CA ARG A 271 22.84 3.63 -9.03
C ARG A 271 21.76 3.10 -8.09
N ILE A 272 21.61 3.69 -6.90
CA ILE A 272 20.61 3.32 -5.91
C ILE A 272 19.21 3.60 -6.46
N TYR A 273 19.00 4.77 -7.07
CA TYR A 273 17.73 5.10 -7.71
C TYR A 273 17.31 4.04 -8.74
N GLN A 274 18.22 3.66 -9.64
CA GLN A 274 17.94 2.63 -10.65
C GLN A 274 17.63 1.27 -10.03
N LYS A 275 18.37 0.87 -8.97
CA LYS A 275 18.10 -0.37 -8.22
C LYS A 275 16.70 -0.37 -7.60
N LEU A 276 16.32 0.72 -6.93
CA LEU A 276 15.01 0.87 -6.29
C LEU A 276 13.88 0.85 -7.34
N VAL A 277 14.05 1.55 -8.46
CA VAL A 277 13.08 1.55 -9.57
C VAL A 277 12.91 0.15 -10.16
N ARG A 278 14.03 -0.56 -10.43
CA ARG A 278 14.00 -1.91 -10.97
C ARG A 278 13.33 -2.88 -10.00
N LEU A 279 13.70 -2.85 -8.72
CA LEU A 279 13.11 -3.71 -7.70
C LEU A 279 11.60 -3.48 -7.57
N ALA A 280 11.16 -2.22 -7.57
CA ALA A 280 9.73 -1.89 -7.54
C ALA A 280 8.98 -2.44 -8.77
N LYS A 281 9.53 -2.26 -9.98
CA LYS A 281 8.91 -2.80 -11.20
C LYS A 281 8.85 -4.32 -11.19
N ASN A 282 9.94 -5.00 -10.86
CA ASN A 282 9.98 -6.48 -10.77
C ASN A 282 8.96 -6.98 -9.74
N THR A 283 8.85 -6.33 -8.58
CA THR A 283 7.83 -6.63 -7.56
C THR A 283 6.41 -6.49 -8.12
N ALA A 284 6.14 -5.44 -8.91
CA ALA A 284 4.84 -5.22 -9.53
C ALA A 284 4.51 -6.24 -10.62
N HIS A 285 5.50 -6.67 -11.41
CA HIS A 285 5.34 -7.73 -12.40
C HIS A 285 5.03 -9.07 -11.74
N ALA A 286 5.83 -9.48 -10.75
CA ALA A 286 5.62 -10.71 -9.97
C ALA A 286 4.21 -10.81 -9.36
N LEU A 287 3.67 -9.69 -8.87
CA LEU A 287 2.32 -9.64 -8.30
C LEU A 287 1.21 -9.79 -9.32
N VAL A 288 1.42 -9.37 -10.57
CA VAL A 288 0.42 -9.50 -11.64
C VAL A 288 0.49 -10.88 -12.28
N GLU A 289 1.69 -11.41 -12.51
CA GLU A 289 1.88 -12.72 -13.14
C GLU A 289 1.34 -13.86 -12.27
N ASN A 290 1.50 -13.76 -10.95
CA ASN A 290 1.04 -14.78 -10.02
C ASN A 290 -0.37 -14.49 -9.44
N HIS A 291 -1.14 -13.57 -10.03
CA HIS A 291 -2.45 -13.20 -9.49
C HIS A 291 -3.51 -12.82 -10.54
N ASP A 292 -4.71 -13.39 -10.41
CA ASP A 292 -5.87 -13.15 -11.30
C ASP A 292 -6.54 -11.76 -11.15
N ASP A 293 -5.90 -10.78 -10.49
CA ASP A 293 -6.46 -9.44 -10.34
C ASP A 293 -5.73 -8.43 -11.22
N SER A 294 -6.50 -7.58 -11.90
CA SER A 294 -5.94 -6.42 -12.59
C SER A 294 -5.54 -5.34 -11.58
N PHE A 295 -4.25 -5.03 -11.50
CA PHE A 295 -3.73 -3.87 -10.78
C PHE A 295 -3.31 -2.79 -11.78
N GLY A 296 -3.81 -1.57 -11.61
CA GLY A 296 -3.39 -0.39 -12.38
C GLY A 296 -2.53 0.59 -11.59
N GLU A 297 -2.50 0.43 -10.26
CA GLU A 297 -1.70 1.23 -9.35
C GLU A 297 -1.12 0.36 -8.22
N LEU A 298 0.13 0.59 -7.86
CA LEU A 298 0.75 0.01 -6.66
C LEU A 298 1.59 1.07 -5.95
N GLY A 299 1.58 1.03 -4.61
CA GLY A 299 2.54 1.75 -3.79
C GLY A 299 3.47 0.75 -3.10
N ILE A 300 4.74 0.74 -3.50
CA ILE A 300 5.76 -0.17 -2.99
C ILE A 300 6.66 0.59 -2.02
N ASP A 301 6.75 0.08 -0.80
CA ASP A 301 7.67 0.56 0.22
C ASP A 301 8.94 -0.28 0.15
N LEU A 302 10.05 0.40 -0.16
CA LEU A 302 11.38 -0.16 -0.13
C LEU A 302 12.20 0.51 0.96
N ALA A 303 13.18 -0.16 1.53
CA ALA A 303 14.16 0.48 2.40
C ALA A 303 15.57 0.00 2.05
N LEU A 304 16.57 0.79 2.41
CA LEU A 304 17.97 0.38 2.31
C LEU A 304 18.40 -0.11 3.68
N ASP A 305 19.25 -1.13 3.75
CA ASP A 305 19.99 -1.45 4.97
C ASP A 305 21.29 -0.64 5.08
N THR A 306 22.05 -0.89 6.15
CA THR A 306 23.36 -0.26 6.40
C THR A 306 24.40 -0.52 5.30
N ASP A 307 24.24 -1.59 4.53
CA ASP A 307 25.12 -1.95 3.40
C ASP A 307 24.55 -1.44 2.06
N ILE A 308 23.49 -0.61 2.12
CA ILE A 308 22.81 -0.02 0.97
C ILE A 308 22.16 -1.09 0.07
N HIS A 309 21.86 -2.25 0.64
CA HIS A 309 21.08 -3.29 -0.02
C HIS A 309 19.58 -2.99 0.11
N PRO A 310 18.81 -3.00 -0.99
CA PRO A 310 17.39 -2.68 -0.95
C PRO A 310 16.55 -3.87 -0.47
N TRP A 311 15.53 -3.58 0.32
CA TRP A 311 14.56 -4.54 0.86
C TRP A 311 13.14 -4.12 0.52
N ILE A 312 12.29 -5.09 0.17
CA ILE A 312 10.85 -4.89 -0.01
C ILE A 312 10.18 -4.96 1.36
N ILE A 313 9.55 -3.87 1.78
CA ILE A 313 8.95 -3.73 3.11
C ILE A 313 7.43 -3.96 3.08
N GLU A 314 6.75 -3.36 2.11
CA GLU A 314 5.30 -3.50 1.95
C GLU A 314 4.87 -3.19 0.52
N VAL A 315 3.83 -3.87 0.04
CA VAL A 315 3.14 -3.52 -1.21
C VAL A 315 1.68 -3.18 -0.93
N ASN A 316 1.23 -2.04 -1.45
CA ASN A 316 -0.11 -1.51 -1.25
C ASN A 316 -0.84 -1.34 -2.59
N SER A 317 -1.98 -2.01 -2.76
CA SER A 317 -2.85 -1.83 -3.95
C SER A 317 -3.72 -0.58 -3.90
N LYS A 318 -3.87 0.07 -2.75
CA LYS A 318 -4.67 1.29 -2.62
C LYS A 318 -3.90 2.38 -1.89
N PRO A 319 -2.80 2.90 -2.48
CA PRO A 319 -1.98 3.90 -1.82
C PRO A 319 -2.79 5.17 -1.50
N SER A 320 -2.34 5.89 -0.48
CA SER A 320 -2.97 7.15 -0.06
C SER A 320 -2.93 8.19 -1.19
N LYS A 321 -3.99 8.99 -1.31
CA LYS A 321 -4.04 10.15 -2.21
C LYS A 321 -3.84 11.47 -1.47
N LYS A 322 -3.54 11.41 -0.16
CA LYS A 322 -3.23 12.57 0.66
C LYS A 322 -2.07 13.31 0.02
N PHE A 323 -2.26 14.60 -0.15
CA PHE A 323 -1.43 15.40 -1.03
C PHE A 323 -0.75 16.51 -0.23
N GLN A 324 0.57 16.58 -0.30
CA GLN A 324 1.41 17.64 0.26
C GLN A 324 2.27 18.17 -0.89
N GLY A 325 1.82 19.22 -1.58
CA GLY A 325 2.54 19.81 -2.71
C GLY A 325 1.72 20.90 -3.40
N ASN A 326 2.37 21.64 -4.29
CA ASN A 326 1.72 22.53 -5.26
C ASN A 326 1.85 21.87 -6.63
N TYR A 327 0.71 21.58 -7.27
CA TYR A 327 0.70 21.50 -8.72
C TYR A 327 -0.37 22.47 -9.20
N GLU A 328 0.05 23.40 -10.05
CA GLU A 328 -0.84 24.25 -10.85
C GLU A 328 -1.54 23.42 -11.96
N THR A 329 -1.26 22.11 -12.05
CA THR A 329 -1.75 21.14 -13.05
C THR A 329 -2.20 19.81 -12.41
N PHE A 330 -2.74 18.88 -13.22
CA PHE A 330 -3.06 17.50 -12.79
C PHE A 330 -1.82 16.74 -12.28
N ARG A 331 -1.98 15.98 -11.20
CA ARG A 331 -0.92 15.08 -10.73
C ARG A 331 -0.65 13.97 -11.76
N PRO A 332 0.61 13.52 -11.94
CA PRO A 332 0.94 12.44 -12.88
C PRO A 332 0.09 11.17 -12.68
N SER A 333 -0.23 10.85 -11.41
CA SER A 333 -1.06 9.67 -11.10
C SER A 333 -2.51 9.77 -11.60
N VAL A 334 -3.11 10.97 -11.68
CA VAL A 334 -4.46 11.14 -12.26
C VAL A 334 -4.41 10.79 -13.75
N LYS A 335 -3.44 11.36 -14.47
CA LYS A 335 -3.23 11.05 -15.88
C LYS A 335 -3.01 9.56 -16.11
N SER A 336 -2.06 8.94 -15.40
CA SER A 336 -1.76 7.51 -15.57
C SER A 336 -2.98 6.62 -15.28
N ILE A 337 -3.77 6.93 -14.26
CA ILE A 337 -4.97 6.15 -13.92
C ILE A 337 -6.00 6.22 -15.06
N ILE A 338 -6.26 7.42 -15.59
CA ILE A 338 -7.22 7.58 -16.68
C ILE A 338 -6.71 6.95 -17.98
N ASP A 339 -5.43 7.12 -18.30
CA ASP A 339 -4.79 6.50 -19.47
C ASP A 339 -4.89 4.96 -19.40
N PHE A 340 -4.72 4.38 -18.20
CA PHE A 340 -4.91 2.94 -17.97
C PHE A 340 -6.38 2.51 -18.11
N MET A 341 -7.33 3.30 -17.56
CA MET A 341 -8.76 3.03 -17.74
C MET A 341 -9.14 3.01 -19.23
N LEU A 342 -8.64 3.96 -20.01
CA LEU A 342 -8.86 3.99 -21.45
C LEU A 342 -8.24 2.78 -22.17
N ALA A 343 -7.08 2.31 -21.72
CA ALA A 343 -6.48 1.09 -22.26
C ALA A 343 -7.31 -0.16 -21.98
N LEU A 344 -7.80 -0.32 -20.74
CA LEU A 344 -8.70 -1.43 -20.38
C LEU A 344 -10.01 -1.39 -21.18
N ASN A 345 -10.53 -0.19 -21.47
CA ASN A 345 -11.72 -0.05 -22.31
C ASN A 345 -11.46 -0.53 -23.75
N ARG A 346 -10.29 -0.17 -24.32
CA ARG A 346 -9.90 -0.62 -25.66
C ARG A 346 -9.70 -2.14 -25.73
N GLU A 347 -9.15 -2.77 -24.69
CA GLU A 347 -8.99 -4.24 -24.68
C GLU A 347 -10.34 -4.98 -24.66
N ASN A 348 -11.37 -4.41 -24.04
CA ASN A 348 -12.72 -4.99 -24.03
C ASN A 348 -13.55 -4.66 -25.28
N HIS A 349 -13.10 -3.69 -26.08
CA HIS A 349 -13.72 -3.25 -27.32
C HIS A 349 -12.66 -3.08 -28.42
N PRO A 350 -12.04 -4.19 -28.88
CA PRO A 350 -10.88 -4.17 -29.78
C PRO A 350 -11.16 -3.69 -31.19
#